data_AF-Q83Y45-F1
#
_entry.id   AF-Q83Y45-F1
#
_cell.length_a   1.000
_cell.length_b   1.000
_cell.length_c   1.000
_cell.angle_alpha   90.00
_cell.angle_beta   90.00
_cell.angle_gamma   90.00
#
_symmetry.space_group_name_H-M   'P 1'
#
loop_
_entity.id
_entity.type
_entity.pdbx_description
1 polymer ?
#
loop_
_entity_poly.entity_id
_entity_poly.type
_entity_poly.pdbx_seq_one_letter_code
_entity_poly.pdbx_strand_id
1 'polypeptide(L)'
;EFLSAEAGMSRSAGTCNTMGTASTMACMAEALGTSLPHNAAIPAVDSRRYVLAHMSGMRAVDMVREDLRLSKILTKAAFENAIRVNAAIGGSTNAVIHLKAIAGRIGVDLDLDDWSRMGRGMPTIVDLQPSGRFLMEEFYYAGGLPAVLRRMNEARLLPNPDALTVNGKSIGENTCNSPIYGEDQVIRALDNPIRADGGICVLRGNLAPLGAVLKPSAATPALMQHRGRGVVFENFEMYKSRINDPDLDIDANSVMVLKNCGPKGYPGMAEVGNMGLPAKLLAQGVTDMVRISDARMSGTAYGTVVLHVAPEAAAGGPLAVVKEGDWIELDCAGGRLHLDIPEAELASRLADWQAPQQLLLGGYRQLYVDRVMQADQGCDFDFLVGCRGSEVPRHSH
;
A
#
# COMPACT_ATOMS: atom_id res chain seq x y z
N GLU A 1 6.16 -23.10 22.35
CA GLU A 1 5.05 -22.78 21.43
C GLU A 1 5.50 -21.86 20.29
N PHE A 2 5.94 -20.61 20.54
CA PHE A 2 6.36 -19.68 19.48
C PHE A 2 7.45 -20.24 18.53
N LEU A 3 8.54 -20.80 19.07
CA LEU A 3 9.60 -21.42 18.26
C LEU A 3 9.11 -22.61 17.42
N SER A 4 8.10 -23.34 17.89
CA SER A 4 7.50 -24.44 17.11
C SER A 4 6.64 -23.89 15.96
N ALA A 5 5.94 -22.79 16.19
CA ALA A 5 5.20 -22.09 15.14
C ALA A 5 6.13 -21.49 14.08
N GLU A 6 7.32 -21.00 14.47
CA GLU A 6 8.35 -20.47 13.56
C GLU A 6 8.71 -21.50 12.47
N ALA A 7 9.04 -22.74 12.86
CA ALA A 7 9.37 -23.81 11.92
C ALA A 7 8.20 -24.19 10.98
N GLY A 8 6.95 -24.00 11.43
CA GLY A 8 5.75 -24.23 10.63
C GLY A 8 5.35 -23.07 9.72
N MET A 9 5.85 -21.85 9.98
CA MET A 9 5.39 -20.63 9.33
C MET A 9 5.99 -20.43 7.92
N SER A 10 7.28 -20.73 7.74
CA SER A 10 8.02 -20.50 6.49
C SER A 10 8.71 -21.78 6.01
N ARG A 11 7.93 -22.68 5.41
CA ARG A 11 8.31 -24.07 5.11
C ARG A 11 8.62 -24.38 3.63
N SER A 12 8.83 -23.35 2.82
CA SER A 12 9.23 -23.48 1.41
C SER A 12 9.87 -22.19 0.92
N ALA A 13 10.61 -22.25 -0.20
CA ALA A 13 11.06 -21.05 -0.88
C ALA A 13 9.87 -20.24 -1.41
N GLY A 14 9.97 -18.91 -1.37
CA GLY A 14 8.93 -18.00 -1.86
C GLY A 14 8.90 -16.67 -1.10
N THR A 15 7.89 -15.87 -1.41
CA THR A 15 7.54 -14.64 -0.68
C THR A 15 6.48 -14.91 0.39
N CYS A 16 6.09 -13.90 1.17
CA CYS A 16 4.93 -14.00 2.07
C CYS A 16 3.71 -14.55 1.32
N ASN A 17 3.01 -15.50 1.93
CA ASN A 17 1.89 -16.24 1.34
C ASN A 17 0.52 -15.61 1.60
N THR A 18 0.47 -14.39 2.12
CA THR A 18 -0.74 -13.58 2.30
C THR A 18 -0.86 -12.54 1.18
N MET A 19 -1.92 -11.73 1.17
CA MET A 19 -2.02 -10.53 0.32
C MET A 19 -1.15 -9.37 0.87
N GLY A 20 0.11 -9.68 1.18
CA GLY A 20 1.13 -8.71 1.57
C GLY A 20 1.65 -7.90 0.38
N THR A 21 2.68 -7.08 0.63
CA THR A 21 3.29 -6.22 -0.42
C THR A 21 3.83 -7.04 -1.59
N ALA A 22 4.47 -8.18 -1.34
CA ALA A 22 5.00 -9.03 -2.41
C ALA A 22 3.91 -9.53 -3.37
N SER A 23 2.87 -10.18 -2.83
CA SER A 23 1.72 -10.67 -3.61
C SER A 23 0.97 -9.53 -4.29
N THR A 24 0.80 -8.40 -3.61
CA THR A 24 0.18 -7.20 -4.17
C THR A 24 0.98 -6.70 -5.37
N MET A 25 2.29 -6.50 -5.24
CA MET A 25 3.13 -6.00 -6.33
C MET A 25 3.28 -7.01 -7.48
N ALA A 26 3.23 -8.31 -7.19
CA ALA A 26 3.14 -9.33 -8.23
C ALA A 26 1.81 -9.21 -9.02
N CYS A 27 0.69 -8.97 -8.32
CA CYS A 27 -0.59 -8.68 -8.95
C CYS A 27 -0.56 -7.36 -9.72
N MET A 28 0.10 -6.31 -9.21
CA MET A 28 0.26 -5.04 -9.92
C MET A 28 1.07 -5.22 -11.20
N ALA A 29 2.15 -6.01 -11.19
CA ALA A 29 2.93 -6.29 -12.40
C ALA A 29 2.07 -6.95 -13.49
N GLU A 30 1.22 -7.89 -13.13
CA GLU A 30 0.30 -8.56 -14.06
C GLU A 30 -0.85 -7.65 -14.50
N ALA A 31 -1.44 -6.87 -13.59
CA ALA A 31 -2.52 -5.91 -13.88
C ALA A 31 -2.05 -4.72 -14.75
N LEU A 32 -0.80 -4.29 -14.58
CA LEU A 32 -0.14 -3.32 -15.46
C LEU A 32 0.22 -3.93 -16.82
N GLY A 33 0.07 -5.24 -17.00
CA GLY A 33 0.40 -5.93 -18.23
C GLY A 33 1.90 -6.15 -18.45
N THR A 34 2.74 -6.02 -17.41
CA THR A 34 4.22 -6.15 -17.50
C THR A 34 4.74 -7.58 -17.34
N SER A 35 3.86 -8.53 -17.01
CA SER A 35 4.17 -9.95 -16.93
C SER A 35 3.20 -10.77 -17.76
N LEU A 36 3.59 -12.01 -18.10
CA LEU A 36 2.67 -12.96 -18.70
C LEU A 36 1.49 -13.26 -17.73
N PRO A 37 0.30 -13.63 -18.25
CA PRO A 37 -0.83 -14.05 -17.42
C PRO A 37 -0.46 -15.19 -16.46
N HIS A 38 -1.11 -15.21 -15.30
CA HIS A 38 -0.86 -16.10 -14.14
C HIS A 38 0.42 -15.82 -13.36
N ASN A 39 1.24 -14.84 -13.73
CA ASN A 39 2.48 -14.54 -13.04
C ASN A 39 2.32 -14.28 -11.54
N ALA A 40 1.24 -13.63 -11.12
CA ALA A 40 1.12 -13.15 -9.74
C ALA A 40 0.97 -14.27 -8.71
N ALA A 41 0.21 -15.32 -9.03
CA ALA A 41 -0.30 -16.25 -8.03
C ALA A 41 0.43 -17.61 -7.97
N ILE A 42 1.14 -18.03 -9.02
CA ILE A 42 1.77 -19.36 -9.05
C ILE A 42 2.77 -19.51 -7.88
N PRO A 43 2.60 -20.49 -6.97
CA PRO A 43 3.54 -20.74 -5.89
C PRO A 43 4.97 -20.94 -6.41
N ALA A 44 5.96 -20.43 -5.70
CA ALA A 44 7.35 -20.45 -6.17
C ALA A 44 7.89 -21.87 -6.45
N VAL A 45 7.38 -22.86 -5.71
CA VAL A 45 7.78 -24.27 -5.83
C VAL A 45 6.93 -25.08 -6.83
N ASP A 46 5.92 -24.46 -7.45
CA ASP A 46 5.09 -25.12 -8.47
C ASP A 46 5.87 -25.24 -9.79
N SER A 47 5.77 -26.40 -10.46
CA SER A 47 6.45 -26.64 -11.74
C SER A 47 6.08 -25.61 -12.82
N ARG A 48 4.85 -25.08 -12.78
CA ARG A 48 4.36 -24.06 -13.72
C ARG A 48 5.06 -22.72 -13.57
N ARG A 49 5.69 -22.44 -12.42
CA ARG A 49 6.54 -21.23 -12.26
C ARG A 49 7.75 -21.29 -13.20
N TYR A 50 8.37 -22.46 -13.34
CA TYR A 50 9.51 -22.67 -14.23
C TYR A 50 9.08 -22.64 -15.71
N VAL A 51 7.90 -23.19 -16.02
CA VAL A 51 7.31 -23.08 -17.36
C VAL A 51 7.08 -21.62 -17.73
N LEU A 52 6.47 -20.83 -16.84
CA LEU A 52 6.23 -19.40 -17.08
C LEU A 52 7.54 -18.61 -17.24
N ALA A 53 8.58 -18.95 -16.47
CA ALA A 53 9.91 -18.36 -16.62
C ALA A 53 10.51 -18.64 -18.00
N HIS A 54 10.40 -19.89 -18.50
CA HIS A 54 10.85 -20.26 -19.83
C HIS A 54 10.09 -19.50 -20.93
N MET A 55 8.75 -19.45 -20.82
CA MET A 55 7.90 -18.68 -21.74
C MET A 55 8.22 -17.18 -21.73
N SER A 56 8.58 -16.63 -20.56
CA SER A 56 8.97 -15.22 -20.43
C SER A 56 10.27 -14.94 -21.18
N GLY A 57 11.24 -15.88 -21.13
CA GLY A 57 12.47 -15.80 -21.91
C GLY A 57 12.21 -15.80 -23.42
N MET A 58 11.33 -16.68 -23.91
CA MET A 58 10.90 -16.68 -25.30
C MET A 58 10.22 -15.35 -25.68
N ARG A 59 9.27 -14.90 -24.86
CA ARG A 59 8.51 -13.69 -25.15
C ARG A 59 9.37 -12.43 -25.14
N ALA A 60 10.38 -12.34 -24.27
CA ALA A 60 11.29 -11.20 -24.23
C ALA A 60 12.05 -11.01 -25.56
N VAL A 61 12.44 -12.10 -26.24
CA VAL A 61 13.07 -12.03 -27.56
C VAL A 61 12.13 -11.42 -28.60
N ASP A 62 10.86 -11.83 -28.59
CA ASP A 62 9.85 -11.29 -29.51
C ASP A 62 9.56 -9.81 -29.22
N MET A 63 9.48 -9.41 -27.94
CA MET A 63 9.31 -8.01 -27.56
C MET A 63 10.43 -7.11 -28.09
N VAL A 64 11.68 -7.59 -28.10
CA VAL A 64 12.80 -6.85 -28.70
C VAL A 64 12.60 -6.66 -30.20
N ARG A 65 12.14 -7.69 -30.91
CA ARG A 65 11.86 -7.63 -32.36
C ARG A 65 10.69 -6.71 -32.71
N GLU A 66 9.68 -6.66 -31.83
CA GLU A 66 8.48 -5.83 -31.97
C GLU A 66 8.68 -4.38 -31.49
N ASP A 67 9.84 -4.07 -30.91
CA ASP A 67 10.07 -2.82 -30.18
C ASP A 67 8.99 -2.58 -29.10
N LEU A 68 8.50 -3.64 -28.44
CA LEU A 68 7.46 -3.55 -27.41
C LEU A 68 8.06 -3.08 -26.08
N ARG A 69 8.21 -1.75 -25.96
CA ARG A 69 8.77 -1.09 -24.78
C ARG A 69 7.75 -0.97 -23.65
N LEU A 70 8.24 -0.87 -22.42
CA LEU A 70 7.40 -0.63 -21.24
C LEU A 70 6.53 0.62 -21.38
N SER A 71 6.99 1.68 -22.06
CA SER A 71 6.19 2.90 -22.28
C SER A 71 4.95 2.69 -23.15
N LYS A 72 4.90 1.60 -23.94
CA LYS A 72 3.71 1.20 -24.70
C LYS A 72 2.69 0.43 -23.84
N ILE A 73 3.12 -0.11 -22.69
CA ILE A 73 2.33 -0.97 -21.80
C ILE A 73 1.88 -0.18 -20.57
N LEU A 74 2.83 0.46 -19.88
CA LEU A 74 2.65 1.28 -18.69
C LEU A 74 2.05 2.65 -19.05
N THR A 75 0.78 2.63 -19.45
CA THR A 75 -0.03 3.81 -19.77
C THR A 75 -0.93 4.18 -18.59
N LYS A 76 -1.50 5.40 -18.60
CA LYS A 76 -2.51 5.81 -17.60
C LYS A 76 -3.63 4.77 -17.44
N ALA A 77 -4.10 4.23 -18.56
CA ALA A 77 -5.12 3.18 -18.59
C ALA A 77 -4.71 1.91 -17.81
N ALA A 78 -3.44 1.48 -17.94
CA ALA A 78 -2.92 0.34 -17.20
C ALA A 78 -2.83 0.62 -15.69
N PHE A 79 -2.41 1.83 -15.28
CA PHE A 79 -2.39 2.22 -13.86
C PHE A 79 -3.80 2.32 -13.27
N GLU A 80 -4.78 2.83 -14.03
CA GLU A 80 -6.18 2.86 -13.60
C GLU A 80 -6.76 1.46 -13.40
N ASN A 81 -6.43 0.51 -14.27
CA ASN A 81 -6.75 -0.91 -14.05
C ASN A 81 -6.09 -1.43 -12.78
N ALA A 82 -4.78 -1.16 -12.58
CA ALA A 82 -4.04 -1.62 -11.42
C ALA A 82 -4.63 -1.11 -10.10
N ILE A 83 -5.08 0.16 -10.02
CA ILE A 83 -5.75 0.71 -8.84
C ILE A 83 -7.03 -0.08 -8.52
N ARG A 84 -7.88 -0.34 -9.51
CA ARG A 84 -9.12 -1.12 -9.28
C ARG A 84 -8.84 -2.57 -8.92
N VAL A 85 -7.83 -3.17 -9.54
CA VAL A 85 -7.37 -4.51 -9.17
C VAL A 85 -6.88 -4.52 -7.71
N ASN A 86 -6.14 -3.50 -7.27
CA ASN A 86 -5.67 -3.42 -5.89
C ASN A 86 -6.84 -3.41 -4.89
N ALA A 87 -7.93 -2.69 -5.20
CA ALA A 87 -9.15 -2.71 -4.39
C ALA A 87 -9.84 -4.09 -4.39
N ALA A 88 -9.93 -4.73 -5.57
CA ALA A 88 -10.53 -6.05 -5.75
C ALA A 88 -9.82 -7.15 -4.94
N ILE A 89 -8.49 -7.06 -4.86
CA ILE A 89 -7.67 -8.05 -4.13
C ILE A 89 -7.47 -7.70 -2.65
N GLY A 90 -7.84 -6.49 -2.20
CA GLY A 90 -7.55 -6.01 -0.84
C GLY A 90 -6.05 -5.81 -0.60
N GLY A 91 -5.36 -5.25 -1.61
CA GLY A 91 -3.91 -5.16 -1.68
C GLY A 91 -3.28 -4.18 -0.68
N SER A 92 -1.97 -4.30 -0.55
CA SER A 92 -1.13 -3.49 0.35
C SER A 92 -1.20 -1.99 0.05
N THR A 93 -1.17 -1.16 1.09
CA THR A 93 -1.06 0.31 0.97
C THR A 93 0.26 0.74 0.34
N ASN A 94 1.32 -0.07 0.46
CA ASN A 94 2.61 0.20 -0.18
C ASN A 94 2.51 0.24 -1.72
N ALA A 95 1.48 -0.35 -2.32
CA ALA A 95 1.23 -0.23 -3.76
C ALA A 95 1.01 1.23 -4.19
N VAL A 96 0.46 2.08 -3.31
CA VAL A 96 0.27 3.52 -3.56
C VAL A 96 1.61 4.20 -3.84
N ILE A 97 2.58 3.99 -2.95
CA ILE A 97 3.94 4.55 -3.07
C ILE A 97 4.63 3.97 -4.32
N HIS A 98 4.59 2.65 -4.50
CA HIS A 98 5.31 1.99 -5.59
C HIS A 98 4.75 2.36 -6.97
N LEU A 99 3.42 2.41 -7.14
CA LEU A 99 2.82 2.80 -8.42
C LEU A 99 3.07 4.27 -8.73
N LYS A 100 3.05 5.18 -7.74
CA LYS A 100 3.44 6.59 -7.95
C LYS A 100 4.89 6.70 -8.43
N ALA A 101 5.82 5.96 -7.82
CA ALA A 101 7.22 5.96 -8.23
C ALA A 101 7.40 5.42 -9.66
N ILE A 102 6.80 4.28 -9.99
CA ILE A 102 6.87 3.69 -11.33
C ILE A 102 6.26 4.63 -12.38
N ALA A 103 5.11 5.24 -12.08
CA ALA A 103 4.46 6.23 -12.94
C ALA A 103 5.37 7.42 -13.21
N GLY A 104 6.03 7.96 -12.17
CA GLY A 104 7.01 9.04 -12.29
C GLY A 104 8.25 8.69 -13.14
N ARG A 105 8.67 7.42 -13.17
CA ARG A 105 9.77 6.95 -14.04
C ARG A 105 9.38 6.84 -15.51
N ILE A 106 8.16 6.38 -15.78
CA ILE A 106 7.66 6.22 -17.15
C ILE A 106 7.06 7.52 -17.72
N GLY A 107 6.82 8.52 -16.87
CA GLY A 107 6.23 9.81 -17.26
C GLY A 107 4.71 9.77 -17.34
N VAL A 108 4.06 8.85 -16.63
CA VAL A 108 2.59 8.82 -16.48
C VAL A 108 2.20 9.66 -15.29
N ASP A 109 1.25 10.57 -15.49
CA ASP A 109 0.63 11.31 -14.41
C ASP A 109 -0.28 10.40 -13.59
N LEU A 110 -0.04 10.29 -12.30
CA LEU A 110 -0.78 9.43 -11.38
C LEU A 110 -0.80 10.10 -10.02
N ASP A 111 -1.91 10.71 -9.65
CA ASP A 111 -2.01 11.43 -8.39
C ASP A 111 -2.61 10.57 -7.30
N LEU A 112 -2.38 10.97 -6.05
CA LEU A 112 -2.96 10.28 -4.92
C LEU A 112 -4.50 10.24 -5.02
N ASP A 113 -5.12 11.30 -5.53
CA ASP A 113 -6.58 11.39 -5.70
C ASP A 113 -7.14 10.39 -6.73
N ASP A 114 -6.31 9.89 -7.66
CA ASP A 114 -6.72 8.81 -8.57
C ASP A 114 -7.08 7.53 -7.83
N TRP A 115 -6.45 7.25 -6.68
CA TRP A 115 -6.76 6.09 -5.86
C TRP A 115 -8.18 6.13 -5.31
N SER A 116 -8.61 7.30 -4.85
CA SER A 116 -9.99 7.48 -4.39
C SER A 116 -10.97 7.53 -5.56
N ARG A 117 -10.66 8.27 -6.63
CA ARG A 117 -11.53 8.38 -7.81
C ARG A 117 -11.80 7.01 -8.46
N MET A 118 -10.75 6.20 -8.62
CA MET A 118 -10.85 4.92 -9.32
C MET A 118 -11.23 3.76 -8.41
N GLY A 119 -10.75 3.76 -7.16
CA GLY A 119 -10.94 2.67 -6.21
C GLY A 119 -12.29 2.66 -5.51
N ARG A 120 -12.97 3.82 -5.38
CA ARG A 120 -14.24 3.93 -4.67
C ARG A 120 -15.31 3.04 -5.30
N GLY A 121 -16.05 2.33 -4.44
CA GLY A 121 -17.12 1.40 -4.82
C GLY A 121 -16.62 0.10 -5.44
N MET A 122 -15.31 -0.16 -5.48
CA MET A 122 -14.80 -1.44 -5.96
C MET A 122 -14.77 -2.46 -4.81
N PRO A 123 -15.54 -3.57 -4.89
CA PRO A 123 -15.59 -4.55 -3.82
C PRO A 123 -14.29 -5.36 -3.71
N THR A 124 -13.85 -5.67 -2.49
CA THR A 124 -12.79 -6.68 -2.26
C THR A 124 -13.39 -8.07 -2.34
N ILE A 125 -12.99 -8.83 -3.36
CA ILE A 125 -13.54 -10.16 -3.67
C ILE A 125 -12.56 -11.31 -3.42
N VAL A 126 -11.28 -11.01 -3.14
CA VAL A 126 -10.29 -12.04 -2.83
C VAL A 126 -10.22 -12.29 -1.33
N ASP A 127 -10.59 -13.50 -0.91
CA ASP A 127 -10.68 -13.92 0.49
C ASP A 127 -9.34 -14.38 1.06
N LEU A 128 -8.38 -13.46 1.10
CA LEU A 128 -7.04 -13.72 1.62
C LEU A 128 -6.70 -12.88 2.84
N GLN A 129 -5.92 -13.46 3.75
CA GLN A 129 -5.32 -12.70 4.83
C GLN A 129 -4.51 -11.51 4.26
N PRO A 130 -4.54 -10.34 4.92
CA PRO A 130 -5.15 -10.09 6.23
C PRO A 130 -6.63 -9.67 6.20
N SER A 131 -7.23 -9.48 5.02
CA SER A 131 -8.63 -9.03 4.91
C SER A 131 -9.64 -10.19 5.04
N GLY A 132 -9.19 -11.41 4.75
CA GLY A 132 -9.97 -12.63 4.69
C GLY A 132 -9.29 -13.81 5.37
N ARG A 133 -9.57 -15.02 4.90
CA ARG A 133 -9.29 -16.29 5.59
C ARG A 133 -8.12 -17.08 4.99
N PHE A 134 -8.06 -17.18 3.66
CA PHE A 134 -7.16 -18.10 2.95
C PHE A 134 -5.77 -17.47 2.66
N LEU A 135 -4.91 -18.24 1.97
CA LEU A 135 -3.56 -17.85 1.56
C LEU A 135 -3.38 -17.91 0.03
N MET A 136 -2.24 -17.46 -0.45
CA MET A 136 -1.93 -17.33 -1.89
C MET A 136 -2.02 -18.65 -2.67
N GLU A 137 -1.84 -19.79 -2.00
CA GLU A 137 -1.97 -21.11 -2.63
C GLU A 137 -3.44 -21.38 -3.03
N GLU A 138 -4.40 -21.14 -2.13
CA GLU A 138 -5.82 -21.24 -2.47
C GLU A 138 -6.22 -20.21 -3.53
N PHE A 139 -5.66 -18.99 -3.49
CA PHE A 139 -5.93 -17.98 -4.52
C PHE A 139 -5.47 -18.44 -5.90
N TYR A 140 -4.30 -19.05 -5.99
CA TYR A 140 -3.82 -19.64 -7.23
C TYR A 140 -4.74 -20.76 -7.73
N TYR A 141 -5.10 -21.71 -6.87
CA TYR A 141 -5.96 -22.82 -7.24
C TYR A 141 -7.38 -22.38 -7.64
N ALA A 142 -7.88 -21.28 -7.08
CA ALA A 142 -9.14 -20.66 -7.48
C ALA A 142 -9.12 -19.98 -8.86
N GLY A 143 -7.94 -19.86 -9.49
CA GLY A 143 -7.75 -19.24 -10.82
C GLY A 143 -6.82 -18.01 -10.80
N GLY A 144 -6.40 -17.55 -9.62
CA GLY A 144 -5.46 -16.44 -9.44
C GLY A 144 -6.01 -15.10 -9.95
N LEU A 145 -5.08 -14.20 -10.30
CA LEU A 145 -5.45 -12.86 -10.78
C LEU A 145 -6.27 -12.86 -12.08
N PRO A 146 -6.02 -13.74 -13.06
CA PRO A 146 -6.86 -13.79 -14.27
C PRO A 146 -8.34 -14.03 -13.99
N ALA A 147 -8.68 -14.84 -12.98
CA ALA A 147 -10.06 -15.03 -12.53
C ALA A 147 -10.69 -13.76 -11.93
N VAL A 148 -9.91 -12.98 -11.17
CA VAL A 148 -10.33 -11.67 -10.64
C VAL A 148 -10.61 -10.69 -11.78
N LEU A 149 -9.65 -10.57 -12.70
CA LEU A 149 -9.76 -9.70 -13.88
C LEU A 149 -10.95 -10.08 -14.76
N ARG A 150 -11.21 -11.39 -14.93
CA ARG A 150 -12.40 -11.88 -15.63
C ARG A 150 -13.69 -11.38 -14.98
N ARG A 151 -13.87 -11.57 -13.66
CA ARG A 151 -15.08 -11.10 -12.95
C ARG A 151 -15.24 -9.58 -13.08
N MET A 152 -14.14 -8.84 -12.91
CA MET A 152 -14.15 -7.39 -13.07
C MET A 152 -14.57 -6.99 -14.49
N ASN A 153 -14.07 -7.68 -15.51
CA ASN A 153 -14.39 -7.39 -16.91
C ASN A 153 -15.86 -7.72 -17.25
N GLU A 154 -16.35 -8.89 -16.85
CA GLU A 154 -17.75 -9.33 -17.05
C GLU A 154 -18.75 -8.34 -16.41
N ALA A 155 -18.38 -7.76 -15.25
CA ALA A 155 -19.18 -6.75 -14.56
C ALA A 155 -18.90 -5.31 -14.98
N ARG A 156 -18.06 -5.07 -15.99
CA ARG A 156 -17.64 -3.72 -16.46
C ARG A 156 -17.00 -2.87 -15.35
N LEU A 157 -16.34 -3.51 -14.41
CA LEU A 157 -15.56 -2.90 -13.33
C LEU A 157 -14.08 -2.73 -13.70
N LEU A 158 -13.60 -3.41 -14.75
CA LEU A 158 -12.29 -3.14 -15.35
C LEU A 158 -12.41 -1.97 -16.34
N PRO A 159 -11.83 -0.79 -16.06
CA PRO A 159 -12.12 0.43 -16.82
C PRO A 159 -11.50 0.41 -18.22
N ASN A 160 -10.35 -0.25 -18.37
CA ASN A 160 -9.59 -0.25 -19.62
C ASN A 160 -9.26 -1.69 -20.05
N PRO A 161 -10.25 -2.50 -20.49
CA PRO A 161 -10.01 -3.89 -20.88
C PRO A 161 -9.10 -4.03 -22.10
N ASP A 162 -9.03 -3.01 -22.96
CA ASP A 162 -8.19 -2.99 -24.17
C ASP A 162 -6.71 -2.62 -23.89
N ALA A 163 -6.34 -2.40 -22.62
CA ALA A 163 -4.96 -2.05 -22.26
C ALA A 163 -3.97 -3.15 -22.69
N LEU A 164 -2.96 -2.77 -23.47
CA LEU A 164 -1.95 -3.66 -24.04
C LEU A 164 -1.08 -4.30 -22.94
N THR A 165 -0.72 -5.57 -23.13
CA THR A 165 0.17 -6.31 -22.24
C THR A 165 1.42 -6.84 -22.96
N VAL A 166 2.41 -7.34 -22.20
CA VAL A 166 3.69 -7.83 -22.74
C VAL A 166 3.53 -8.95 -23.76
N ASN A 167 2.44 -9.72 -23.75
CA ASN A 167 2.23 -10.81 -24.72
C ASN A 167 1.60 -10.35 -26.05
N GLY A 168 1.41 -9.04 -26.24
CA GLY A 168 0.84 -8.44 -27.44
C GLY A 168 -0.69 -8.43 -27.51
N LYS A 169 -1.37 -9.01 -26.51
CA LYS A 169 -2.84 -8.97 -26.39
C LYS A 169 -3.26 -7.95 -25.34
N SER A 170 -4.53 -7.54 -25.39
CA SER A 170 -5.14 -6.74 -24.33
C SER A 170 -5.32 -7.55 -23.04
N ILE A 171 -5.42 -6.86 -21.91
CA ILE A 171 -5.69 -7.49 -20.61
C ILE A 171 -7.03 -8.23 -20.60
N GLY A 172 -8.06 -7.68 -21.26
CA GLY A 172 -9.38 -8.30 -21.38
C GLY A 172 -9.37 -9.59 -22.20
N GLU A 173 -8.67 -9.60 -23.34
CA GLU A 173 -8.50 -10.82 -24.16
C GLU A 173 -7.76 -11.93 -23.41
N ASN A 174 -6.78 -11.56 -22.59
CA ASN A 174 -6.00 -12.52 -21.80
C ASN A 174 -6.84 -13.20 -20.70
N THR A 175 -7.91 -12.56 -20.22
CA THR A 175 -8.63 -13.03 -19.04
C THR A 175 -10.09 -13.42 -19.28
N CYS A 176 -10.68 -13.10 -20.44
CA CYS A 176 -12.11 -13.33 -20.71
C CYS A 176 -12.54 -14.80 -20.56
N ASN A 177 -11.64 -15.75 -20.83
CA ASN A 177 -11.90 -17.19 -20.72
C ASN A 177 -11.21 -17.85 -19.51
N SER A 178 -10.65 -17.07 -18.57
CA SER A 178 -9.96 -17.64 -17.41
C SER A 178 -10.95 -18.39 -16.52
N PRO A 179 -10.67 -19.65 -16.15
CA PRO A 179 -11.56 -20.40 -15.27
C PRO A 179 -11.58 -19.79 -13.87
N ILE A 180 -12.74 -19.87 -13.22
CA ILE A 180 -12.90 -19.51 -11.81
C ILE A 180 -13.29 -20.80 -11.09
N TYR A 181 -12.45 -21.27 -10.17
CA TYR A 181 -12.61 -22.54 -9.48
C TYR A 181 -13.00 -22.34 -8.01
N GLY A 182 -13.43 -23.42 -7.35
CA GLY A 182 -13.67 -23.43 -5.91
C GLY A 182 -14.94 -22.70 -5.46
N GLU A 183 -15.97 -22.67 -6.33
CA GLU A 183 -17.34 -22.25 -5.98
C GLU A 183 -17.40 -20.92 -5.20
N ASP A 184 -16.63 -19.94 -5.68
CA ASP A 184 -16.63 -18.57 -5.14
C ASP A 184 -16.16 -18.46 -3.68
N GLN A 185 -15.50 -19.49 -3.13
CA GLN A 185 -15.01 -19.45 -1.74
C GLN A 185 -13.81 -18.51 -1.56
N VAL A 186 -12.87 -18.52 -2.51
CA VAL A 186 -11.63 -17.73 -2.43
C VAL A 186 -11.70 -16.47 -3.29
N ILE A 187 -12.24 -16.58 -4.50
CA ILE A 187 -12.52 -15.44 -5.38
C ILE A 187 -14.04 -15.28 -5.41
N ARG A 188 -14.56 -14.47 -4.49
CA ARG A 188 -15.98 -14.33 -4.19
C ARG A 188 -16.75 -13.66 -5.33
N ALA A 189 -18.04 -13.92 -5.38
CA ALA A 189 -18.98 -13.17 -6.21
C ALA A 189 -19.05 -11.69 -5.79
N LEU A 190 -19.39 -10.81 -6.74
CA LEU A 190 -19.44 -9.36 -6.51
C LEU A 190 -20.59 -8.93 -5.57
N ASP A 191 -21.65 -9.72 -5.48
CA ASP A 191 -22.79 -9.52 -4.58
C ASP A 191 -22.54 -10.07 -3.16
N ASN A 192 -21.49 -10.86 -3.00
CA ASN A 192 -21.05 -11.40 -1.73
C ASN A 192 -19.56 -11.15 -1.49
N PRO A 193 -19.09 -9.88 -1.47
CA PRO A 193 -17.67 -9.56 -1.29
C PRO A 193 -17.24 -9.63 0.19
N ILE A 194 -15.93 -9.56 0.45
CA ILE A 194 -15.40 -9.30 1.80
C ILE A 194 -15.81 -7.91 2.27
N ARG A 195 -15.68 -6.94 1.37
CA ARG A 195 -15.96 -5.54 1.61
C ARG A 195 -16.62 -4.95 0.37
N ALA A 196 -17.73 -4.25 0.53
CA ALA A 196 -18.43 -3.61 -0.58
C ALA A 196 -17.60 -2.48 -1.23
N ASP A 197 -16.83 -1.74 -0.43
CA ASP A 197 -15.86 -0.75 -0.91
C ASP A 197 -14.49 -1.04 -0.29
N GLY A 198 -13.63 -1.67 -1.10
CA GLY A 198 -12.28 -2.10 -0.75
C GLY A 198 -11.18 -1.16 -1.24
N GLY A 199 -11.53 -0.07 -1.94
CA GLY A 199 -10.57 0.89 -2.45
C GLY A 199 -9.73 1.50 -1.31
N ILE A 200 -8.46 1.77 -1.56
CA ILE A 200 -7.65 2.54 -0.61
C ILE A 200 -8.31 3.90 -0.39
N CYS A 201 -8.58 4.22 0.86
CA CYS A 201 -9.12 5.51 1.25
C CYS A 201 -7.98 6.53 1.31
N VAL A 202 -8.11 7.64 0.57
CA VAL A 202 -7.22 8.79 0.70
C VAL A 202 -7.86 9.79 1.64
N LEU A 203 -7.10 10.23 2.63
CA LEU A 203 -7.52 11.18 3.65
C LEU A 203 -6.77 12.49 3.46
N ARG A 204 -7.50 13.61 3.49
CA ARG A 204 -6.94 14.97 3.46
C ARG A 204 -7.48 15.79 4.62
N GLY A 205 -6.77 16.86 4.96
CA GLY A 205 -7.20 17.83 5.95
C GLY A 205 -6.01 18.54 6.56
N ASN A 206 -6.24 19.34 7.60
CA ASN A 206 -5.16 20.10 8.23
C ASN A 206 -4.07 19.21 8.84
N LEU A 207 -4.36 17.95 9.17
CA LEU A 207 -3.37 17.01 9.70
C LEU A 207 -2.54 16.31 8.61
N ALA A 208 -3.11 16.14 7.40
CA ALA A 208 -2.47 15.51 6.25
C ALA A 208 -2.76 16.31 4.97
N PRO A 209 -2.12 17.48 4.78
CA PRO A 209 -2.47 18.38 3.69
C PRO A 209 -2.07 17.84 2.31
N LEU A 210 -0.96 17.09 2.20
CA LEU A 210 -0.59 16.40 0.95
C LEU A 210 -1.25 15.03 0.83
N GLY A 211 -1.75 14.48 1.94
CA GLY A 211 -2.61 13.30 1.99
C GLY A 211 -2.08 12.23 2.94
N ALA A 212 -2.93 11.26 3.21
CA ALA A 212 -2.63 10.03 3.94
C ALA A 212 -3.49 8.90 3.37
N VAL A 213 -3.18 7.65 3.70
CA VAL A 213 -3.93 6.48 3.21
C VAL A 213 -4.36 5.54 4.33
N LEU A 214 -5.50 4.89 4.13
CA LEU A 214 -6.02 3.82 4.98
C LEU A 214 -6.55 2.69 4.11
N LYS A 215 -6.41 1.43 4.56
CA LYS A 215 -6.92 0.24 3.87
C LYS A 215 -8.27 -0.21 4.46
N PRO A 216 -9.42 0.08 3.82
CA PRO A 216 -10.74 -0.22 4.40
C PRO A 216 -11.04 -1.71 4.57
N SER A 217 -10.47 -2.56 3.70
CA SER A 217 -10.72 -4.00 3.71
C SER A 217 -10.21 -4.71 4.98
N ALA A 218 -9.31 -4.07 5.73
CA ALA A 218 -8.77 -4.61 6.98
C ALA A 218 -9.05 -3.71 8.19
N ALA A 219 -9.87 -2.67 8.05
CA ALA A 219 -10.24 -1.75 9.12
C ALA A 219 -11.56 -2.17 9.80
N THR A 220 -11.74 -1.77 11.06
CA THR A 220 -13.00 -1.98 11.78
C THR A 220 -14.02 -0.94 11.31
N PRO A 221 -15.21 -1.34 10.82
CA PRO A 221 -16.16 -0.41 10.21
C PRO A 221 -16.59 0.74 11.14
N ALA A 222 -16.76 0.45 12.43
CA ALA A 222 -17.16 1.44 13.43
C ALA A 222 -16.08 2.49 13.74
N LEU A 223 -14.80 2.19 13.46
CA LEU A 223 -13.68 3.12 13.70
C LEU A 223 -13.34 3.97 12.46
N MET A 224 -13.95 3.68 11.30
CA MET A 224 -13.72 4.45 10.07
C MET A 224 -14.35 5.85 10.10
N GLN A 225 -15.20 6.12 11.09
CA GLN A 225 -15.68 7.44 11.45
C GLN A 225 -15.51 7.59 12.97
N HIS A 226 -14.45 8.28 13.40
CA HIS A 226 -14.03 8.27 14.80
C HIS A 226 -13.46 9.62 15.22
N ARG A 227 -13.71 10.00 16.48
CA ARG A 227 -13.12 11.18 17.10
C ARG A 227 -12.57 10.80 18.47
N GLY A 228 -11.30 11.07 18.71
CA GLY A 228 -10.62 10.67 19.95
C GLY A 228 -9.47 11.59 20.33
N ARG A 229 -9.00 11.45 21.58
CA ARG A 229 -7.82 12.17 22.08
C ARG A 229 -6.54 11.52 21.57
N GLY A 230 -5.60 12.32 21.13
CA GLY A 230 -4.28 11.89 20.65
C GLY A 230 -3.39 11.41 21.79
N VAL A 231 -2.90 10.17 21.70
CA VAL A 231 -1.81 9.65 22.53
C VAL A 231 -0.55 9.62 21.67
N VAL A 232 0.43 10.46 22.01
CA VAL A 232 1.53 10.81 21.11
C VAL A 232 2.81 10.05 21.45
N PHE A 233 3.44 9.52 20.41
CA PHE A 233 4.77 8.92 20.45
C PHE A 233 5.67 9.69 19.47
N GLU A 234 6.68 10.37 20.00
CA GLU A 234 7.58 11.22 19.19
C GLU A 234 8.45 10.43 18.21
N ASN A 235 8.74 9.18 18.53
CA ASN A 235 9.50 8.25 17.69
C ASN A 235 9.20 6.80 18.10
N PHE A 236 9.76 5.86 17.36
CA PHE A 236 9.52 4.43 17.57
C PHE A 236 10.07 3.92 18.92
N GLU A 237 11.18 4.49 19.39
CA GLU A 237 11.79 4.17 20.69
C GLU A 237 10.85 4.55 21.84
N MET A 238 10.27 5.76 21.80
CA MET A 238 9.29 6.22 22.79
C MET A 238 8.03 5.36 22.77
N TYR A 239 7.56 4.96 21.57
CA TYR A 239 6.44 4.03 21.45
C TYR A 239 6.75 2.71 22.19
N LYS A 240 7.92 2.11 21.95
CA LYS A 240 8.31 0.85 22.59
C LYS A 240 8.45 0.97 24.10
N SER A 241 8.95 2.09 24.62
CA SER A 241 9.12 2.29 26.06
C SER A 241 7.80 2.58 26.78
N ARG A 242 6.84 3.24 26.12
CA ARG A 242 5.61 3.75 26.76
C ARG A 242 4.39 2.85 26.57
N ILE A 243 4.29 2.08 25.49
CA ILE A 243 3.03 1.39 25.13
C ILE A 243 2.56 0.33 26.15
N ASN A 244 3.50 -0.29 26.86
CA ASN A 244 3.21 -1.30 27.88
C ASN A 244 3.21 -0.74 29.31
N ASP A 245 3.37 0.58 29.47
CA ASP A 245 3.22 1.23 30.76
C ASP A 245 1.76 1.09 31.23
N PRO A 246 1.49 0.45 32.38
CA PRO A 246 0.13 0.31 32.89
C PRO A 246 -0.53 1.68 33.16
N ASP A 247 0.26 2.70 33.49
CA ASP A 247 -0.19 4.04 33.85
C ASP A 247 -0.34 4.97 32.63
N LEU A 248 -0.05 4.48 31.42
CA LEU A 248 -0.30 5.21 30.18
C LEU A 248 -1.77 5.66 30.10
N ASP A 249 -2.05 6.95 30.09
CA ASP A 249 -3.42 7.47 29.90
C ASP A 249 -3.89 7.20 28.47
N ILE A 250 -4.56 6.06 28.26
CA ILE A 250 -5.06 5.58 26.98
C ILE A 250 -6.28 4.69 27.20
N ASP A 251 -7.32 4.92 26.40
CA ASP A 251 -8.52 4.09 26.34
C ASP A 251 -8.83 3.63 24.90
N ALA A 252 -9.85 2.80 24.72
CA ALA A 252 -10.25 2.28 23.41
C ALA A 252 -10.71 3.36 22.40
N ASN A 253 -11.08 4.55 22.88
CA ASN A 253 -11.52 5.67 22.04
C ASN A 253 -10.38 6.63 21.69
N SER A 254 -9.20 6.43 22.26
CA SER A 254 -8.03 7.25 21.99
C SER A 254 -7.48 7.00 20.58
N VAL A 255 -6.75 7.97 20.04
CA VAL A 255 -6.08 7.90 18.74
C VAL A 255 -4.57 7.84 18.98
N MET A 256 -3.93 6.73 18.62
CA MET A 256 -2.48 6.60 18.75
C MET A 256 -1.78 7.34 17.61
N VAL A 257 -0.83 8.22 17.92
CA VAL A 257 -0.11 9.05 16.93
C VAL A 257 1.38 8.78 17.04
N LEU A 258 2.01 8.30 15.97
CA LEU A 258 3.45 8.07 15.88
C LEU A 258 4.08 8.99 14.85
N LYS A 259 5.10 9.73 15.27
CA LYS A 259 5.84 10.69 14.45
C LYS A 259 7.21 10.17 14.06
N ASN A 260 7.87 10.89 13.16
CA ASN A 260 9.28 10.70 12.78
C ASN A 260 9.56 9.28 12.26
N CYS A 261 8.59 8.68 11.61
CA CYS A 261 8.69 7.36 11.00
C CYS A 261 8.55 7.41 9.47
N GLY A 262 8.57 8.62 8.90
CA GLY A 262 8.55 8.90 7.47
C GLY A 262 9.88 8.64 6.73
N PRO A 263 9.96 9.00 5.44
CA PRO A 263 11.16 8.87 4.63
C PRO A 263 12.38 9.50 5.30
N LYS A 264 12.33 10.77 5.69
CA LYS A 264 13.46 11.47 6.32
C LYS A 264 13.56 11.18 7.82
N GLY A 265 12.43 10.97 8.49
CA GLY A 265 12.35 10.85 9.94
C GLY A 265 12.96 9.56 10.50
N TYR A 266 12.60 8.41 9.93
CA TYR A 266 13.00 7.12 10.51
C TYR A 266 14.53 6.89 10.45
N PRO A 267 15.23 7.07 9.31
CA PRO A 267 14.83 7.28 7.91
C PRO A 267 14.53 5.98 7.14
N GLY A 268 13.95 6.10 5.93
CA GLY A 268 13.58 4.97 5.07
C GLY A 268 12.11 4.56 5.14
N MET A 269 11.31 5.29 5.94
CA MET A 269 9.86 5.07 6.10
C MET A 269 9.53 3.62 6.50
N ALA A 270 9.88 3.21 7.73
CA ALA A 270 9.75 1.82 8.17
C ALA A 270 8.28 1.35 8.30
N GLU A 271 8.09 0.03 8.34
CA GLU A 271 6.77 -0.60 8.53
C GLU A 271 6.37 -0.68 10.01
N VAL A 272 6.22 0.49 10.64
CA VAL A 272 5.93 0.63 12.07
C VAL A 272 4.59 1.31 12.37
N GLY A 273 3.82 1.64 11.33
CA GLY A 273 2.53 2.33 11.48
C GLY A 273 1.43 1.47 12.11
N ASN A 274 1.51 0.14 11.97
CA ASN A 274 0.61 -0.81 12.63
C ASN A 274 1.02 -1.04 14.10
N MET A 275 1.01 0.05 14.89
CA MET A 275 1.29 0.00 16.33
C MET A 275 0.43 -1.07 17.02
N GLY A 276 1.09 -1.86 17.86
CA GLY A 276 0.45 -2.79 18.76
C GLY A 276 -0.30 -2.03 19.85
N LEU A 277 -1.44 -2.57 20.25
CA LEU A 277 -2.28 -1.95 21.28
C LEU A 277 -1.69 -2.19 22.68
N PRO A 278 -1.97 -1.31 23.67
CA PRO A 278 -1.59 -1.54 25.06
C PRO A 278 -2.10 -2.88 25.58
N ALA A 279 -1.26 -3.62 26.31
CA ALA A 279 -1.62 -4.93 26.86
C ALA A 279 -2.90 -4.89 27.72
N LYS A 280 -3.12 -3.80 28.45
CA LYS A 280 -4.33 -3.60 29.27
C LYS A 280 -5.62 -3.50 28.45
N LEU A 281 -5.57 -2.97 27.23
CA LEU A 281 -6.74 -2.88 26.34
C LEU A 281 -6.99 -4.21 25.63
N LEU A 282 -5.92 -4.90 25.21
CA LEU A 282 -6.02 -6.26 24.68
C LEU A 282 -6.67 -7.22 25.70
N ALA A 283 -6.28 -7.11 26.98
CA ALA A 283 -6.88 -7.90 28.07
C ALA A 283 -8.37 -7.60 28.30
N GLN A 284 -8.86 -6.43 27.86
CA GLN A 284 -10.28 -6.06 27.89
C GLN A 284 -11.03 -6.49 26.60
N GLY A 285 -10.36 -7.16 25.67
CA GLY A 285 -10.94 -7.60 24.41
C GLY A 285 -10.93 -6.55 23.30
N VAL A 286 -10.26 -5.41 23.48
CA VAL A 286 -10.07 -4.41 22.42
C VAL A 286 -9.06 -4.95 21.41
N THR A 287 -9.49 -5.14 20.16
CA THR A 287 -8.66 -5.70 19.08
C THR A 287 -8.26 -4.69 18.02
N ASP A 288 -8.88 -3.50 18.01
CA ASP A 288 -8.58 -2.43 17.06
C ASP A 288 -8.75 -1.05 17.71
N MET A 289 -7.91 -0.10 17.26
CA MET A 289 -7.94 1.32 17.60
C MET A 289 -7.43 2.13 16.42
N VAL A 290 -7.83 3.40 16.33
CA VAL A 290 -7.32 4.33 15.33
C VAL A 290 -5.85 4.64 15.61
N ARG A 291 -5.01 4.42 14.61
CA ARG A 291 -3.56 4.67 14.64
C ARG A 291 -3.15 5.53 13.46
N ILE A 292 -2.34 6.56 13.69
CA ILE A 292 -1.92 7.52 12.67
C ILE A 292 -0.39 7.63 12.71
N SER A 293 0.23 7.57 11.53
CA SER A 293 1.67 7.84 11.40
C SER A 293 2.08 8.30 10.01
N ASP A 294 3.26 8.92 9.93
CA ASP A 294 3.99 9.16 8.68
C ASP A 294 4.72 7.89 8.18
N ALA A 295 4.51 6.74 8.81
CA ALA A 295 5.14 5.47 8.49
C ALA A 295 4.42 4.68 7.39
N ARG A 296 4.98 3.50 7.08
CA ARG A 296 4.30 2.44 6.33
C ARG A 296 3.78 1.36 7.29
N MET A 297 3.09 0.37 6.75
CA MET A 297 2.83 -0.90 7.44
C MET A 297 3.10 -2.05 6.49
N SER A 298 3.31 -3.24 7.04
CA SER A 298 3.32 -4.46 6.24
C SER A 298 1.97 -4.64 5.55
N GLY A 299 1.98 -5.08 4.29
CA GLY A 299 0.73 -5.45 3.60
C GLY A 299 -0.07 -6.54 4.34
N THR A 300 0.60 -7.31 5.20
CA THR A 300 0.01 -8.37 6.05
C THR A 300 -0.66 -7.83 7.33
N ALA A 301 -0.62 -6.52 7.57
CA ALA A 301 -1.23 -5.91 8.74
C ALA A 301 -2.74 -5.67 8.56
N TYR A 302 -3.43 -5.58 9.70
CA TYR A 302 -4.85 -5.25 9.83
C TYR A 302 -5.06 -4.13 10.85
N GLY A 303 -6.30 -3.64 10.90
CA GLY A 303 -6.78 -2.62 11.81
C GLY A 303 -7.00 -1.25 11.15
N THR A 304 -7.58 -0.34 11.90
CA THR A 304 -7.92 1.01 11.45
C THR A 304 -6.69 1.93 11.54
N VAL A 305 -5.82 1.82 10.54
CA VAL A 305 -4.50 2.48 10.53
C VAL A 305 -4.40 3.48 9.36
N VAL A 306 -4.12 4.73 9.69
CA VAL A 306 -3.77 5.81 8.77
C VAL A 306 -2.26 5.88 8.63
N LEU A 307 -1.78 5.86 7.39
CA LEU A 307 -0.39 5.76 7.02
C LEU A 307 0.00 6.85 6.04
N HIS A 308 1.30 7.00 5.82
CA HIS A 308 1.85 7.85 4.77
C HIS A 308 1.40 9.31 4.91
N VAL A 309 1.14 9.76 6.15
CA VAL A 309 0.79 11.15 6.40
C VAL A 309 1.87 12.05 5.82
N ALA A 310 1.47 12.87 4.85
CA ALA A 310 2.35 13.76 4.11
C ALA A 310 1.89 15.23 4.28
N PRO A 311 2.82 16.17 4.49
CA PRO A 311 4.25 15.95 4.73
C PRO A 311 4.51 15.19 6.04
N GLU A 312 5.61 14.44 6.09
CA GLU A 312 6.02 13.73 7.29
C GLU A 312 6.40 14.69 8.44
N ALA A 313 6.46 14.19 9.68
CA ALA A 313 6.79 15.02 10.83
C ALA A 313 8.20 15.64 10.72
N ALA A 314 9.18 14.86 10.27
CA ALA A 314 10.57 15.31 10.11
C ALA A 314 10.76 16.35 8.99
N ALA A 315 9.78 16.53 8.11
CA ALA A 315 9.75 17.56 7.08
C ALA A 315 8.90 18.78 7.48
N GLY A 316 8.49 18.89 8.75
CA GLY A 316 7.68 20.01 9.25
C GLY A 316 6.20 19.90 8.93
N GLY A 317 5.70 18.70 8.61
CA GLY A 317 4.28 18.48 8.41
C GLY A 317 3.45 18.69 9.69
N PRO A 318 2.13 18.95 9.58
CA PRO A 318 1.25 19.17 10.74
C PRO A 318 1.25 18.04 11.77
N LEU A 319 1.56 16.81 11.37
CA LEU A 319 1.75 15.68 12.28
C LEU A 319 2.82 15.94 13.35
N ALA A 320 3.86 16.73 13.04
CA ALA A 320 4.96 17.01 13.95
C ALA A 320 4.52 17.75 15.21
N VAL A 321 3.46 18.56 15.12
CA VAL A 321 3.02 19.49 16.17
C VAL A 321 1.78 19.01 16.94
N VAL A 322 1.31 17.79 16.66
CA VAL A 322 0.28 17.13 17.46
C VAL A 322 0.80 16.94 18.88
N LYS A 323 0.00 17.28 19.89
CA LYS A 323 0.32 17.13 21.31
C LYS A 323 -0.61 16.12 21.96
N GLU A 324 -0.15 15.56 23.08
CA GLU A 324 -0.95 14.69 23.93
C GLU A 324 -2.28 15.36 24.29
N GLY A 325 -3.39 14.64 24.12
CA GLY A 325 -4.73 15.12 24.46
C GLY A 325 -5.44 15.94 23.38
N ASP A 326 -4.77 16.33 22.29
CA ASP A 326 -5.42 17.00 21.15
C ASP A 326 -6.53 16.11 20.57
N TRP A 327 -7.64 16.69 20.14
CA TRP A 327 -8.70 15.94 19.49
C TRP A 327 -8.39 15.70 18.01
N ILE A 328 -8.61 14.48 17.54
CA ILE A 328 -8.39 14.08 16.14
C ILE A 328 -9.66 13.42 15.61
N GLU A 329 -10.08 13.83 14.41
CA GLU A 329 -11.23 13.29 13.69
C GLU A 329 -10.78 12.56 12.43
N LEU A 330 -11.21 11.31 12.31
CA LEU A 330 -11.10 10.47 11.13
C LEU A 330 -12.48 10.29 10.52
N ASP A 331 -12.63 10.64 9.24
CA ASP A 331 -13.81 10.36 8.44
C ASP A 331 -13.39 9.78 7.09
N CYS A 332 -13.42 8.46 6.98
CA CYS A 332 -13.06 7.76 5.75
C CYS A 332 -14.10 7.96 4.63
N ALA A 333 -15.37 8.19 4.97
CA ALA A 333 -16.43 8.36 3.97
C ALA A 333 -16.32 9.72 3.28
N GLY A 334 -16.01 10.76 4.06
CA GLY A 334 -15.71 12.11 3.59
C GLY A 334 -14.27 12.32 3.11
N GLY A 335 -13.36 11.36 3.34
CA GLY A 335 -11.95 11.49 2.99
C GLY A 335 -11.20 12.52 3.84
N ARG A 336 -11.60 12.69 5.11
CA ARG A 336 -11.12 13.75 6.00
C ARG A 336 -10.29 13.20 7.17
N LEU A 337 -9.15 13.85 7.41
CA LEU A 337 -8.33 13.67 8.61
C LEU A 337 -8.00 15.03 9.22
N HIS A 338 -8.48 15.26 10.44
CA HIS A 338 -8.46 16.59 11.04
C HIS A 338 -7.91 16.59 12.46
N LEU A 339 -7.03 17.56 12.73
CA LEU A 339 -6.60 17.95 14.06
C LEU A 339 -7.51 19.08 14.54
N ASP A 340 -8.33 18.83 15.55
CA ASP A 340 -9.35 19.74 16.07
C ASP A 340 -8.73 20.72 17.08
N ILE A 341 -7.95 21.65 16.52
CA ILE A 341 -7.39 22.82 17.21
C ILE A 341 -7.64 24.07 16.35
N PRO A 342 -7.70 25.27 16.93
CA PRO A 342 -7.81 26.51 16.17
C PRO A 342 -6.66 26.68 15.16
N GLU A 343 -6.95 27.20 13.98
CA GLU A 343 -5.95 27.42 12.92
C GLU A 343 -4.77 28.31 13.39
N ALA A 344 -5.06 29.34 14.19
CA ALA A 344 -4.03 30.20 14.79
C ALA A 344 -3.09 29.42 15.73
N GLU A 345 -3.61 28.43 16.45
CA GLU A 345 -2.79 27.58 17.31
C GLU A 345 -1.92 26.64 16.46
N LEU A 346 -2.50 26.01 15.43
CA LEU A 346 -1.74 25.16 14.50
C LEU A 346 -0.59 25.94 13.85
N ALA A 347 -0.87 27.14 13.34
CA ALA A 347 0.13 28.01 12.72
C ALA A 347 1.24 28.41 13.71
N SER A 348 0.88 28.74 14.96
CA SER A 348 1.83 29.06 16.03
C SER A 348 2.75 27.86 16.32
N ARG A 349 2.17 26.66 16.52
CA ARG A 349 2.96 25.45 16.79
C ARG A 349 3.89 25.10 15.64
N LEU A 350 3.46 25.30 14.39
CA LEU A 350 4.29 25.07 13.20
C LEU A 350 5.43 26.09 13.08
N ALA A 351 5.19 27.35 13.44
CA ALA A 351 6.23 28.39 13.45
C ALA A 351 7.31 28.12 14.51
N ASP A 352 6.91 27.56 15.66
CA ASP A 352 7.82 27.17 16.74
C ASP A 352 8.51 25.82 16.51
N TRP A 353 8.10 25.06 15.49
CA TRP A 353 8.65 23.74 15.23
C TRP A 353 10.10 23.82 14.73
N GLN A 354 10.96 23.00 15.32
CA GLN A 354 12.33 22.83 14.90
C GLN A 354 12.55 21.39 14.42
N ALA A 355 13.21 21.27 13.27
CA ALA A 355 13.58 19.97 12.75
C ALA A 355 14.45 19.22 13.78
N PRO A 356 14.19 17.93 14.05
CA PRO A 356 15.05 17.13 14.89
C PRO A 356 16.48 17.22 14.38
N GLN A 357 17.45 17.48 15.25
CA GLN A 357 18.85 17.55 14.86
C GLN A 357 19.30 16.17 14.39
N GLN A 358 19.32 15.97 13.07
CA GLN A 358 19.90 14.77 12.52
C GLN A 358 21.41 14.83 12.78
N LEU A 359 21.92 13.86 13.54
CA LEU A 359 23.36 13.62 13.63
C LEU A 359 23.89 13.57 12.21
N LEU A 360 24.97 14.31 11.92
CA LEU A 360 25.57 14.41 10.59
C LEU A 360 25.87 13.00 10.06
N LEU A 361 25.24 12.67 8.93
CA LEU A 361 25.42 11.38 8.28
C LEU A 361 26.25 11.60 7.01
N GLY A 362 27.18 10.69 6.73
CA GLY A 362 27.86 10.62 5.44
C GLY A 362 27.25 9.55 4.55
N GLY A 363 27.68 9.49 3.30
CA GLY A 363 27.34 8.39 2.38
C GLY A 363 25.88 8.37 1.94
N TYR A 364 25.36 7.16 1.65
CA TYR A 364 24.02 6.97 1.08
C TYR A 364 22.90 7.53 1.97
N ARG A 365 23.04 7.48 3.30
CA ARG A 365 21.99 7.96 4.21
C ARG A 365 21.78 9.48 4.08
N GLN A 366 22.85 10.25 3.91
CA GLN A 366 22.77 11.69 3.66
C GLN A 366 22.13 11.97 2.31
N LEU A 367 22.61 11.31 1.24
CA LEU A 367 22.01 11.40 -0.08
C LEU A 367 20.51 11.07 -0.03
N TYR A 368 20.13 10.03 0.71
CA TYR A 368 18.74 9.63 0.83
C TYR A 368 17.90 10.72 1.49
N VAL A 369 18.28 11.19 2.68
CA VAL A 369 17.50 12.22 3.40
C VAL A 369 17.41 13.52 2.58
N ASP A 370 18.49 13.93 1.93
CA ASP A 370 18.54 15.18 1.18
C ASP A 370 17.67 15.14 -0.07
N ARG A 371 17.59 13.98 -0.74
CA ARG A 371 17.02 13.86 -2.09
C ARG A 371 15.70 13.10 -2.15
N VAL A 372 15.29 12.43 -1.09
CA VAL A 372 14.02 11.67 -1.06
C VAL A 372 12.83 12.60 -1.06
N MET A 373 11.87 12.30 -1.94
CA MET A 373 10.56 12.95 -1.99
C MET A 373 9.60 12.36 -0.96
N GLN A 374 8.44 12.99 -0.78
CA GLN A 374 7.43 12.55 0.20
C GLN A 374 6.62 11.34 -0.33
N ALA A 375 5.82 10.74 0.56
CA ALA A 375 5.09 9.50 0.25
C ALA A 375 4.00 9.68 -0.81
N ASP A 376 3.35 10.85 -0.86
CA ASP A 376 2.42 11.25 -1.92
C ASP A 376 3.09 11.33 -3.31
N GLN A 377 4.42 11.44 -3.33
CA GLN A 377 5.25 11.45 -4.53
C GLN A 377 6.03 10.13 -4.75
N GLY A 378 5.70 9.07 -4.00
CA GLY A 378 6.25 7.74 -4.19
C GLY A 378 7.62 7.49 -3.56
N CYS A 379 8.11 8.39 -2.69
CA CYS A 379 9.40 8.24 -1.99
C CYS A 379 10.61 7.99 -2.92
N ASP A 380 10.56 8.45 -4.17
CA ASP A 380 11.71 8.37 -5.10
C ASP A 380 12.71 9.51 -4.82
N PHE A 381 13.88 9.47 -5.43
CA PHE A 381 14.78 10.62 -5.44
C PHE A 381 14.34 11.65 -6.46
N ASP A 382 14.32 12.92 -6.07
CA ASP A 382 13.94 14.05 -6.92
C ASP A 382 14.71 14.06 -8.27
N PHE A 383 16.00 13.74 -8.26
CA PHE A 383 16.88 13.71 -9.43
C PHE A 383 16.77 12.41 -10.26
N LEU A 384 16.04 11.41 -9.79
CA LEU A 384 15.83 10.15 -10.52
C LEU A 384 14.47 10.06 -11.21
N VAL A 385 13.56 11.01 -11.00
CA VAL A 385 12.27 11.06 -11.72
C VAL A 385 12.51 11.16 -13.24
N GLY A 386 11.59 10.61 -14.02
CA GLY A 386 11.63 10.62 -15.49
C GLY A 386 12.47 9.52 -16.13
N CYS A 387 12.42 9.49 -17.47
CA CYS A 387 13.12 8.52 -18.31
C CYS A 387 14.37 9.16 -18.93
N ARG A 388 15.52 8.47 -18.83
CA ARG A 388 16.83 8.92 -19.36
C ARG A 388 17.23 8.18 -20.65
N GLY A 389 16.29 7.47 -21.27
CA GLY A 389 16.50 6.75 -22.52
C GLY A 389 17.45 5.56 -22.39
N SER A 390 17.87 5.05 -23.55
CA SER A 390 18.77 3.92 -23.71
C SER A 390 19.87 4.24 -24.72
N GLU A 391 20.32 5.50 -24.76
CA GLU A 391 21.37 5.94 -25.67
C GLU A 391 22.66 5.18 -25.40
N VAL A 392 23.34 4.77 -26.48
CA VAL A 392 24.64 4.11 -26.37
C VAL A 392 25.64 5.14 -25.83
N PRO A 393 26.35 4.86 -24.71
CA PRO A 393 27.29 5.80 -24.14
C PRO A 393 28.44 6.06 -25.12
N ARG A 394 29.24 7.10 -24.81
CA ARG A 394 30.47 7.38 -25.58
C ARG A 394 31.33 6.12 -25.67
N HIS A 395 31.94 5.94 -26.82
CA HIS A 395 32.91 4.87 -27.01
C HIS A 395 34.00 4.95 -25.95
N SER A 396 34.38 3.82 -25.37
CA SER A 396 35.34 3.79 -24.26
C SER A 396 36.79 3.96 -24.72
N HIS A 397 37.11 3.67 -25.99
CA HIS A 397 38.46 3.78 -26.57
C HIS A 397 38.49 4.21 -28.04
#